data_AF-A0A7S3IA29-F1
#
_entry.id   AF-A0A7S3IA29-F1
#
_cell.length_a   1.000
_cell.length_b   1.000
_cell.length_c   1.000
_cell.angle_alpha   90.00
_cell.angle_beta   90.00
_cell.angle_gamma   90.00
#
_symmetry.space_group_name_H-M   'P 1'
#
loop_
_entity.id
_entity.type
_entity.pdbx_description
1 polymer ?
#
loop_
_entity_poly.entity_id
_entity_poly.type
_entity_poly.pdbx_seq_one_letter_code
_entity_poly.pdbx_strand_id
1 'polypeptide(L)'
;MRLGFTNSINESKIRFLGTLCLALWDCGGQDQFMTHYFESQRDTLFRNVQVLIYVFDVHSEDPRDMKYYKSCVDAIQEHSPSAYIFVLIHKMDLIPLEKRDEVFQKRKTEVISNSNDLNVVCFSTSIWDETLYLAWSQIVHYLIPNSEVLSSSLRRFCGSTEADEVVLFEKSTFLVISHYSEKSHKDVHRFEKISNIIKQFKLSCSKAGARFKSMTVMNSNFSAFVDEFTSSTYIMLISSDKSILPALTQMNIELAKKHFEGIVKASTAVS
;
A
#
# COMPACT_ATOMS: atom_id res chain seq x y z
N MET A 1 18.69 -12.51 -6.19
CA MET A 1 18.44 -12.01 -7.56
C MET A 1 18.95 -10.57 -7.59
N ARG A 2 19.95 -10.24 -8.42
CA ARG A 2 20.36 -8.85 -8.64
C ARG A 2 19.35 -8.23 -9.61
N LEU A 3 18.77 -7.10 -9.26
CA LEU A 3 17.91 -6.33 -10.17
C LEU A 3 18.80 -5.66 -11.22
N GLY A 4 18.50 -5.89 -12.50
CA GLY A 4 19.09 -5.13 -13.61
C GLY A 4 18.32 -3.84 -13.86
N PHE A 5 18.83 -2.97 -14.72
CA PHE A 5 18.10 -1.78 -15.15
C PHE A 5 16.87 -2.17 -15.99
N THR A 6 15.75 -1.48 -15.79
CA THR A 6 14.56 -1.64 -16.64
C THR A 6 14.84 -1.01 -18.00
N ASN A 7 14.73 -1.80 -19.07
CA ASN A 7 14.88 -1.34 -20.45
C ASN A 7 13.49 -1.00 -21.00
N SER A 8 13.25 0.27 -21.33
CA SER A 8 11.94 0.77 -21.77
C SER A 8 10.83 0.54 -20.74
N ILE A 9 9.60 0.26 -21.17
CA ILE A 9 8.42 0.03 -20.33
C ILE A 9 8.26 -1.46 -20.07
N ASN A 10 8.13 -1.85 -18.81
CA ASN A 10 7.78 -3.20 -18.38
C ASN A 10 6.35 -3.19 -17.80
N GLU A 11 5.40 -3.77 -18.53
CA GLU A 11 4.03 -3.94 -18.06
C GLU A 11 3.90 -5.22 -17.22
N SER A 12 3.37 -5.08 -16.01
CA SER A 12 2.99 -6.21 -15.16
C SER A 12 1.53 -6.08 -14.72
N LYS A 13 0.79 -7.19 -14.81
CA LYS A 13 -0.62 -7.27 -14.37
C LYS A 13 -0.69 -8.00 -13.04
N ILE A 14 -1.05 -7.26 -12.00
CA ILE A 14 -1.15 -7.78 -10.63
C ILE A 14 -2.63 -7.91 -10.28
N ARG A 15 -3.06 -9.11 -9.90
CA ARG A 15 -4.39 -9.30 -9.31
C ARG A 15 -4.33 -8.90 -7.85
N PHE A 16 -5.07 -7.87 -7.49
CA PHE A 16 -5.24 -7.38 -6.13
C PHE A 16 -6.67 -7.69 -5.66
N LEU A 17 -6.83 -8.08 -4.39
CA LEU A 17 -8.13 -8.44 -3.81
C LEU A 17 -8.98 -9.46 -4.61
N GLY A 18 -8.34 -10.27 -5.46
CA GLY A 18 -8.99 -11.28 -6.28
C GLY A 18 -9.37 -10.79 -7.68
N THR A 19 -10.19 -9.74 -7.80
CA THR A 19 -10.71 -9.27 -9.10
C THR A 19 -10.14 -7.95 -9.58
N LEU A 20 -9.58 -7.11 -8.71
CA LEU A 20 -8.98 -5.84 -9.14
C LEU A 20 -7.69 -6.14 -9.91
N CYS A 21 -7.61 -5.70 -11.16
CA CYS A 21 -6.43 -5.89 -12.00
C CYS A 21 -5.64 -4.58 -12.04
N LEU A 22 -4.49 -4.55 -11.37
CA LEU A 22 -3.57 -3.43 -11.41
C LEU A 22 -2.60 -3.64 -12.57
N ALA A 23 -2.68 -2.78 -13.59
CA ALA A 23 -1.68 -2.72 -14.65
C ALA A 23 -0.57 -1.76 -14.20
N LEU A 24 0.55 -2.31 -13.75
CA LEU A 24 1.71 -1.54 -13.32
C LEU A 24 2.68 -1.40 -14.49
N TRP A 25 3.01 -0.16 -14.83
CA TRP A 25 3.92 0.20 -15.91
C TRP A 25 5.23 0.71 -15.30
N ASP A 26 6.23 -0.17 -15.20
CA ASP A 26 7.57 0.21 -14.74
C ASP A 26 8.35 0.81 -15.91
N CYS A 27 8.59 2.12 -15.85
CA CYS A 27 9.19 2.89 -16.93
C CYS A 27 10.66 3.18 -16.60
N GLY A 28 11.58 2.71 -17.44
CA GLY A 28 13.02 2.95 -17.26
C GLY A 28 13.37 4.44 -17.30
N GLY A 29 13.91 4.97 -16.19
CA GLY A 29 14.23 6.41 -16.04
C GLY A 29 15.51 6.89 -16.73
N GLN A 30 16.04 6.17 -17.73
CA GLN A 30 17.26 6.57 -18.46
C GLN A 30 16.91 7.69 -19.45
N ASP A 31 17.79 8.70 -19.60
CA ASP A 31 17.53 9.89 -20.44
C ASP A 31 16.99 9.56 -21.84
N GLN A 32 17.55 8.56 -22.51
CA GLN A 32 17.13 8.15 -23.85
C GLN A 32 15.68 7.66 -23.89
N PHE A 33 15.24 6.95 -22.85
CA PHE A 33 13.86 6.46 -22.74
C PHE A 33 12.92 7.59 -22.34
N MET A 34 13.32 8.46 -21.42
CA MET A 34 12.51 9.61 -21.00
C MET A 34 12.18 10.52 -22.20
N THR A 35 13.16 10.81 -23.05
CA THR A 35 12.91 11.56 -24.30
C THR A 35 11.91 10.84 -25.21
N HIS A 36 12.07 9.53 -25.39
CA HIS A 36 11.14 8.73 -26.20
C HIS A 36 9.70 8.74 -25.65
N TYR A 37 9.54 8.69 -24.32
CA TYR A 37 8.24 8.75 -23.66
C TYR A 37 7.49 10.05 -23.92
N PHE A 38 8.21 11.19 -23.96
CA PHE A 38 7.58 12.49 -24.18
C PHE A 38 7.40 12.85 -25.66
N GLU A 39 8.21 12.29 -26.56
CA GLU A 39 8.14 12.61 -28.00
C GLU A 39 7.25 11.64 -28.77
N SER A 40 7.50 10.34 -28.64
CA SER A 40 6.90 9.31 -29.52
C SER A 40 5.78 8.52 -28.86
N GLN A 41 5.81 8.35 -27.53
CA GLN A 41 4.86 7.50 -26.79
C GLN A 41 3.94 8.26 -25.84
N ARG A 42 3.95 9.60 -25.88
CA ARG A 42 3.26 10.46 -24.90
C ARG A 42 1.77 10.11 -24.78
N ASP A 43 1.07 10.05 -25.89
CA ASP A 43 -0.37 9.73 -25.92
C ASP A 43 -0.67 8.30 -25.40
N THR A 44 0.24 7.36 -25.61
CA THR A 44 0.02 5.97 -25.18
C THR A 44 0.29 5.82 -23.68
N LEU A 45 1.32 6.49 -23.17
CA LEU A 45 1.76 6.38 -21.78
C LEU A 45 0.85 7.14 -20.81
N PHE A 46 0.40 8.34 -21.20
CA PHE A 46 -0.29 9.26 -20.28
C PHE A 46 -1.83 9.23 -20.43
N ARG A 47 -2.39 8.40 -21.30
CA ARG A 47 -3.84 8.26 -21.48
C ARG A 47 -4.42 7.17 -20.59
N ASN A 48 -5.60 7.43 -20.03
CA ASN A 48 -6.33 6.53 -19.12
C ASN A 48 -5.52 6.13 -17.88
N VAL A 49 -4.65 7.03 -17.41
CA VAL A 49 -3.88 6.82 -16.19
C VAL A 49 -4.79 7.07 -14.99
N GLN A 50 -4.92 6.10 -14.10
CA GLN A 50 -5.62 6.28 -12.83
C GLN A 50 -4.69 6.84 -11.74
N VAL A 51 -3.43 6.39 -11.74
CA VAL A 51 -2.44 6.75 -10.74
C VAL A 51 -1.08 6.92 -11.39
N LEU A 52 -0.42 8.05 -11.13
CA LEU A 52 1.00 8.25 -11.38
C LEU A 52 1.76 8.11 -10.06
N ILE A 53 2.74 7.20 -10.01
CA ILE A 53 3.70 7.10 -8.91
C ILE A 53 5.06 7.55 -9.44
N TYR A 54 5.55 8.71 -8.99
CA TYR A 54 6.87 9.21 -9.37
C TYR A 54 7.86 9.04 -8.22
N VAL A 55 9.05 8.52 -8.51
CA VAL A 55 10.07 8.21 -7.50
C VAL A 55 11.27 9.13 -7.67
N PHE A 56 11.59 9.90 -6.63
CA PHE A 56 12.84 10.65 -6.55
C PHE A 56 13.84 9.91 -5.68
N ASP A 57 15.10 9.86 -6.12
CA ASP A 57 16.22 9.51 -5.23
C ASP A 57 16.54 10.71 -4.35
N VAL A 58 16.56 10.54 -3.02
CA VAL A 58 16.84 11.62 -2.07
C VAL A 58 18.23 12.23 -2.24
N HIS A 59 19.20 11.49 -2.77
CA HIS A 59 20.55 12.01 -3.03
C HIS A 59 20.73 12.66 -4.39
N SER A 60 19.72 12.61 -5.27
CA SER A 60 19.86 13.22 -6.58
C SER A 60 19.77 14.73 -6.48
N GLU A 61 20.88 15.37 -6.84
CA GLU A 61 20.99 16.82 -7.01
C GLU A 61 20.84 17.24 -8.48
N ASP A 62 20.51 16.30 -9.37
CA ASP A 62 20.37 16.58 -10.80
C ASP A 62 19.14 17.49 -11.06
N PRO A 63 19.33 18.71 -11.59
CA PRO A 63 18.21 19.60 -11.88
C PRO A 63 17.26 19.03 -12.94
N ARG A 64 17.70 18.04 -13.74
CA ARG A 64 16.88 17.39 -14.76
C ARG A 64 15.75 16.56 -14.15
N ASP A 65 15.91 16.04 -12.94
CA ASP A 65 14.88 15.22 -12.28
C ASP A 65 13.56 15.98 -12.14
N MET A 66 13.64 17.26 -11.74
CA MET A 66 12.47 18.12 -11.60
C MET A 66 11.87 18.47 -12.97
N LYS A 67 12.72 18.64 -13.99
CA LYS A 67 12.25 18.88 -15.37
C LYS A 67 11.48 17.67 -15.92
N TYR A 68 11.97 16.47 -15.67
CA TYR A 68 11.28 15.23 -16.06
C TYR A 68 9.97 15.04 -15.30
N TYR A 69 9.97 15.27 -13.99
CA TYR A 69 8.75 15.24 -13.18
C TYR A 69 7.69 16.22 -13.71
N LYS A 70 8.07 17.47 -13.93
CA LYS A 70 7.17 18.48 -14.49
C LYS A 70 6.60 18.07 -15.85
N SER A 71 7.44 17.50 -16.72
CA SER A 71 6.99 16.99 -18.02
C SER A 71 5.96 15.86 -17.88
N CYS A 72 6.10 14.98 -16.90
CA CYS A 72 5.09 13.95 -16.57
C CYS A 72 3.80 14.57 -16.04
N VAL A 73 3.90 15.54 -15.13
CA VAL A 73 2.74 16.25 -14.55
C VAL A 73 1.95 16.96 -15.65
N ASP A 74 2.62 17.68 -16.54
CA ASP A 74 1.99 18.39 -17.66
C ASP A 74 1.29 17.40 -18.61
N ALA A 75 1.91 16.24 -18.89
CA ALA A 75 1.28 15.19 -19.71
C ALA A 75 0.06 14.55 -19.01
N ILE A 76 0.11 14.34 -17.69
CA ILE A 76 -1.05 13.86 -16.92
C ILE A 76 -2.16 14.89 -16.91
N GLN A 77 -1.87 16.17 -16.70
CA GLN A 77 -2.86 17.26 -16.74
C GLN A 77 -3.59 17.28 -18.09
N GLU A 78 -2.87 17.05 -19.18
CA GLU A 78 -3.39 17.07 -20.54
C GLU A 78 -4.23 15.83 -20.88
N HIS A 79 -3.73 14.63 -20.54
CA HIS A 79 -4.30 13.37 -21.04
C HIS A 79 -5.12 12.58 -20.00
N SER A 80 -4.89 12.79 -18.70
CA SER A 80 -5.55 12.09 -17.59
C SER A 80 -5.70 13.00 -16.34
N PRO A 81 -6.46 14.12 -16.43
CA PRO A 81 -6.53 15.12 -15.36
C PRO A 81 -7.16 14.60 -14.05
N SER A 82 -7.88 13.47 -14.09
CA SER A 82 -8.46 12.82 -12.91
C SER A 82 -7.50 11.84 -12.22
N ALA A 83 -6.27 11.67 -12.72
CA ALA A 83 -5.30 10.76 -12.14
C ALA A 83 -4.84 11.25 -10.76
N TYR A 84 -4.68 10.32 -9.81
CA TYR A 84 -4.02 10.62 -8.56
C TYR A 84 -2.51 10.61 -8.74
N ILE A 85 -1.82 11.59 -8.14
CA ILE A 85 -0.36 11.69 -8.24
C ILE A 85 0.26 11.45 -6.86
N PHE A 86 1.09 10.42 -6.79
CA PHE A 86 1.89 10.10 -5.61
C PHE A 86 3.36 10.28 -5.93
N VAL A 87 4.08 10.91 -5.00
CA VAL A 87 5.52 11.13 -5.14
C VAL A 87 6.25 10.47 -3.98
N LEU A 88 7.14 9.54 -4.30
CA LEU A 88 7.98 8.86 -3.33
C LEU A 88 9.36 9.52 -3.30
N ILE A 89 9.68 10.20 -2.20
CA ILE A 89 11.05 10.62 -1.90
C ILE A 89 11.73 9.40 -1.28
N HIS A 90 12.53 8.71 -2.09
CA HIS A 90 13.00 7.36 -1.82
C HIS A 90 14.46 7.32 -1.36
N LYS A 91 14.86 6.17 -0.79
CA LYS A 91 16.17 5.94 -0.15
C LYS A 91 16.43 6.84 1.07
N MET A 92 15.38 7.20 1.80
CA MET A 92 15.47 8.03 3.01
C MET A 92 16.31 7.39 4.13
N ASP A 93 16.60 6.09 4.05
CA ASP A 93 17.56 5.40 4.91
C ASP A 93 18.96 6.01 4.88
N LEU A 94 19.36 6.63 3.77
CA LEU A 94 20.67 7.25 3.59
C LEU A 94 20.77 8.63 4.26
N ILE A 95 19.64 9.20 4.70
CA ILE A 95 19.59 10.47 5.42
C ILE A 95 19.60 10.21 6.94
N PRO A 96 20.42 10.93 7.72
CA PRO A 96 20.41 10.86 9.18
C PRO A 96 19.03 11.18 9.75
N LEU A 97 18.61 10.43 10.78
CA LEU A 97 17.25 10.49 11.35
C LEU A 97 16.83 11.92 11.71
N GLU A 98 17.73 12.67 12.33
CA GLU A 98 17.52 14.05 12.77
C GLU A 98 17.30 15.04 11.61
N LYS A 99 17.67 14.69 10.38
CA LYS A 99 17.50 15.53 9.18
C LYS A 99 16.38 15.05 8.25
N ARG A 100 15.81 13.86 8.48
CA ARG A 100 14.84 13.26 7.55
C ARG A 100 13.62 14.15 7.33
N ASP A 101 13.07 14.70 8.41
CA ASP A 101 11.89 15.56 8.33
C ASP A 101 12.19 16.85 7.56
N GLU A 102 13.32 17.50 7.83
CA GLU A 102 13.75 18.71 7.13
C GLU A 102 13.92 18.47 5.63
N VAL A 103 14.67 17.42 5.26
CA VAL A 103 14.91 17.04 3.86
C VAL A 103 13.60 16.69 3.16
N PHE A 104 12.73 15.93 3.82
CA PHE A 104 11.44 15.55 3.28
C PHE A 104 10.54 16.77 3.05
N GLN A 105 10.40 17.67 4.02
CA GLN A 105 9.57 18.87 3.86
C GLN A 105 10.09 19.78 2.76
N LYS A 106 11.40 20.00 2.69
CA LYS A 106 12.02 20.78 1.62
C LYS A 106 11.66 20.21 0.24
N ARG A 107 11.90 18.91 0.04
CA ARG A 107 11.65 18.24 -1.24
C ARG A 107 10.16 18.18 -1.56
N LYS A 108 9.30 17.99 -0.56
CA LYS A 108 7.84 18.04 -0.69
C LYS A 108 7.36 19.41 -1.17
N THR A 109 7.89 20.50 -0.61
CA THR A 109 7.56 21.86 -1.08
C THR A 109 7.99 22.08 -2.52
N GLU A 110 9.19 21.64 -2.90
CA GLU A 110 9.68 21.72 -4.29
C GLU A 110 8.75 20.96 -5.25
N VAL A 111 8.37 19.73 -4.91
CA VAL A 111 7.44 18.91 -5.70
C VAL A 111 6.09 19.61 -5.85
N ILE A 112 5.46 20.02 -4.75
CA ILE A 112 4.14 20.68 -4.77
C ILE A 112 4.18 21.95 -5.62
N SER A 113 5.24 22.77 -5.50
CA SER A 113 5.38 23.99 -6.30
C SER A 113 5.50 23.73 -7.82
N ASN A 114 5.90 22.53 -8.22
CA ASN A 114 6.04 22.10 -9.62
C ASN A 114 4.92 21.14 -10.06
N SER A 115 3.86 20.97 -9.26
CA SER A 115 2.76 20.05 -9.51
C SER A 115 1.54 20.70 -10.18
N ASN A 116 1.64 21.97 -10.57
CA ASN A 116 0.49 22.79 -10.99
C ASN A 116 -0.64 22.76 -9.93
N ASP A 117 -1.90 22.85 -10.34
CA ASP A 117 -3.07 22.77 -9.45
C ASP A 117 -3.51 21.31 -9.16
N LEU A 118 -2.68 20.31 -9.47
CA LEU A 118 -3.00 18.90 -9.21
C LEU A 118 -2.76 18.53 -7.75
N ASN A 119 -3.63 17.66 -7.23
CA ASN A 119 -3.47 17.13 -5.89
C ASN A 119 -2.36 16.08 -5.87
N VAL A 120 -1.25 16.40 -5.20
CA VAL A 120 -0.08 15.52 -5.05
C VAL A 120 0.12 15.12 -3.61
N VAL A 121 0.30 13.81 -3.38
CA VAL A 121 0.61 13.26 -2.06
C VAL A 121 2.05 12.75 -2.06
N CYS A 122 2.87 13.24 -1.13
CA CYS A 122 4.28 12.88 -1.02
C CYS A 122 4.52 11.93 0.16
N PHE A 123 5.40 10.94 -0.03
CA PHE A 123 5.84 9.98 0.98
C PHE A 123 7.36 9.93 1.09
N SER A 124 7.88 9.91 2.31
CA SER A 124 9.27 9.52 2.59
C SER A 124 9.32 8.00 2.64
N THR A 125 10.15 7.36 1.81
CA THR A 125 10.18 5.90 1.72
C THR A 125 11.59 5.31 1.74
N SER A 126 11.69 4.10 2.29
CA SER A 126 12.86 3.23 2.22
C SER A 126 12.45 1.76 2.06
N ILE A 127 13.26 0.97 1.38
CA ILE A 127 13.10 -0.49 1.31
C ILE A 127 13.53 -1.20 2.61
N TRP A 128 14.19 -0.47 3.53
CA TRP A 128 14.78 -1.03 4.74
C TRP A 128 13.88 -0.89 5.98
N ASP A 129 12.73 -0.21 5.84
CA ASP A 129 11.77 0.01 6.91
C ASP A 129 10.31 -0.11 6.41
N GLU A 130 9.35 0.14 7.29
CA GLU A 130 7.91 0.02 7.04
C GLU A 130 7.33 1.12 6.13
N THR A 131 8.09 2.19 5.86
CA THR A 131 7.55 3.38 5.18
C THR A 131 7.11 3.10 3.74
N LEU A 132 7.74 2.13 3.08
CA LEU A 132 7.30 1.69 1.75
C LEU A 132 5.94 0.98 1.81
N TYR A 133 5.69 0.18 2.86
CA TYR A 133 4.38 -0.42 3.08
C TYR A 133 3.32 0.65 3.32
N LEU A 134 3.64 1.71 4.08
CA LEU A 134 2.73 2.84 4.32
C LEU A 134 2.30 3.48 3.00
N ALA A 135 3.27 3.85 2.16
CA ALA A 135 3.02 4.51 0.90
C ALA A 135 2.14 3.64 -0.02
N TRP A 136 2.51 2.37 -0.21
CA TRP A 136 1.74 1.46 -1.07
C TRP A 136 0.37 1.12 -0.52
N SER A 137 0.20 0.99 0.80
CA SER A 137 -1.11 0.79 1.42
C SER A 137 -2.03 1.98 1.16
N GLN A 138 -1.54 3.22 1.27
CA GLN A 138 -2.33 4.40 0.95
C GLN A 138 -2.65 4.49 -0.53
N ILE A 139 -1.67 4.29 -1.42
CA ILE A 139 -1.86 4.34 -2.88
C ILE A 139 -2.95 3.34 -3.30
N VAL A 140 -2.86 2.09 -2.82
CA VAL A 140 -3.83 1.06 -3.17
C VAL A 140 -5.18 1.34 -2.54
N HIS A 141 -5.25 1.94 -1.34
CA HIS A 141 -6.52 2.32 -0.72
C HIS A 141 -7.33 3.28 -1.61
N TYR A 142 -6.68 4.23 -2.31
CA TYR A 142 -7.35 5.10 -3.29
C TYR A 142 -7.90 4.36 -4.52
N LEU A 143 -7.34 3.20 -4.83
CA LEU A 143 -7.74 2.37 -5.97
C LEU A 143 -8.86 1.38 -5.64
N ILE A 144 -9.25 1.24 -4.37
CA ILE A 144 -10.27 0.27 -3.95
C ILE A 144 -11.66 0.95 -3.96
N PRO A 145 -12.57 0.57 -4.86
CA PRO A 145 -13.95 1.05 -4.82
C PRO A 145 -14.66 0.68 -3.50
N ASN A 146 -15.59 1.53 -3.07
CA ASN A 146 -16.50 1.25 -1.96
C ASN A 146 -15.79 0.86 -0.63
N SER A 147 -14.64 1.47 -0.34
CA SER A 147 -13.88 1.23 0.90
C SER A 147 -14.67 1.56 2.18
N GLU A 148 -15.67 2.44 2.08
CA GLU A 148 -16.57 2.81 3.20
C GLU A 148 -17.44 1.64 3.68
N VAL A 149 -17.97 0.83 2.76
CA VAL A 149 -18.81 -0.33 3.10
C VAL A 149 -17.98 -1.38 3.82
N LEU A 150 -16.75 -1.61 3.35
CA LEU A 150 -15.80 -2.51 3.97
C LEU A 150 -15.44 -2.04 5.38
N SER A 151 -15.11 -0.76 5.54
CA SER A 151 -14.74 -0.17 6.84
C SER A 151 -15.91 -0.20 7.83
N SER A 152 -17.13 0.10 7.38
CA SER A 152 -18.34 0.03 8.21
C SER A 152 -18.65 -1.40 8.66
N SER A 153 -18.43 -2.39 7.79
CA SER A 153 -18.64 -3.80 8.11
C SER A 153 -17.58 -4.32 9.07
N LEU A 154 -16.32 -3.90 8.90
CA LEU A 154 -15.22 -4.22 9.81
C LEU A 154 -15.45 -3.64 11.21
N ARG A 155 -15.95 -2.40 11.29
CA ARG A 155 -16.36 -1.78 12.55
C ARG A 155 -17.44 -2.59 13.28
N ARG A 156 -18.50 -3.01 12.58
CA ARG A 156 -19.55 -3.86 13.17
C ARG A 156 -18.98 -5.19 13.66
N PHE A 157 -18.12 -5.81 12.85
CA PHE A 157 -17.46 -7.06 13.22
C PHE A 157 -16.57 -6.93 14.46
N CYS A 158 -15.80 -5.83 14.57
CA CYS A 158 -15.02 -5.54 15.77
C CYS A 158 -15.91 -5.46 17.02
N GLY A 159 -17.03 -4.74 16.93
CA GLY A 159 -18.00 -4.64 18.03
C GLY A 159 -18.63 -5.99 18.41
N SER A 160 -19.04 -6.81 17.43
CA SER A 160 -19.61 -8.14 17.67
C SER A 160 -18.63 -9.15 18.25
N THR A 161 -17.33 -8.93 18.05
CA THR A 161 -16.27 -9.81 18.57
C THR A 161 -15.64 -9.31 19.85
N GLU A 162 -16.07 -8.13 20.34
CA GLU A 162 -15.47 -7.44 21.48
C GLU A 162 -13.93 -7.32 21.36
N ALA A 163 -13.46 -7.17 20.11
CA ALA A 163 -12.05 -6.94 19.81
C ALA A 163 -11.71 -5.46 20.05
N ASP A 164 -10.47 -5.20 20.44
CA ASP A 164 -9.93 -3.83 20.54
C ASP A 164 -9.58 -3.27 19.16
N GLU A 165 -9.12 -4.14 18.26
CA GLU A 165 -8.67 -3.75 16.93
C GLU A 165 -8.86 -4.90 15.94
N VAL A 166 -9.33 -4.57 14.74
CA VAL A 166 -9.46 -5.48 13.61
C VAL A 166 -8.80 -4.87 12.39
N VAL A 167 -7.96 -5.64 11.70
CA VAL A 167 -7.23 -5.21 10.51
C VAL A 167 -7.41 -6.23 9.39
N LEU A 168 -7.68 -5.73 8.20
CA LEU A 168 -7.82 -6.54 6.99
C LEU A 168 -6.64 -6.30 6.06
N PHE A 169 -6.00 -7.39 5.62
CA PHE A 169 -4.82 -7.37 4.76
C PHE A 169 -5.08 -8.11 3.45
N GLU A 170 -4.49 -7.64 2.35
CA GLU A 170 -4.52 -8.38 1.09
C GLU A 170 -3.60 -9.60 1.17
N LYS A 171 -4.07 -10.75 0.67
CA LYS A 171 -3.46 -12.06 0.90
C LYS A 171 -2.02 -12.20 0.39
N SER A 172 -1.70 -11.60 -0.75
CA SER A 172 -0.44 -11.80 -1.46
C SER A 172 0.64 -10.83 -0.99
N THR A 173 0.30 -9.55 -0.91
CA THR A 173 1.16 -8.41 -0.58
C THR A 173 1.23 -8.16 0.92
N PHE A 174 0.18 -8.54 1.65
CA PHE A 174 -0.03 -8.19 3.05
C PHE A 174 -0.18 -6.68 3.30
N LEU A 175 -0.53 -5.91 2.27
CA LEU A 175 -0.90 -4.50 2.42
C LEU A 175 -2.21 -4.39 3.20
N VAL A 176 -2.29 -3.38 4.07
CA VAL A 176 -3.49 -3.04 4.81
C VAL A 176 -4.54 -2.50 3.83
N ILE A 177 -5.75 -3.04 3.91
CA ILE A 177 -6.89 -2.62 3.09
C ILE A 177 -7.82 -1.70 3.89
N SER A 178 -8.16 -2.14 5.10
CA SER A 178 -9.09 -1.47 6.01
C SER A 178 -8.77 -1.93 7.44
N HIS A 179 -9.07 -1.08 8.40
CA HIS A 179 -8.90 -1.38 9.82
C HIS A 179 -9.96 -0.64 10.65
N TYR A 180 -10.17 -1.12 11.87
CA TYR A 180 -10.92 -0.43 12.90
C TYR A 180 -10.25 -0.65 14.24
N SER A 181 -10.10 0.42 15.02
CA SER A 181 -9.52 0.39 16.36
C SER A 181 -10.48 1.10 17.30
N GLU A 182 -10.93 0.41 18.34
CA GLU A 182 -11.78 1.00 19.39
C GLU A 182 -10.95 1.93 20.29
N LYS A 183 -9.66 1.59 20.48
CA LYS A 183 -8.71 2.35 21.29
C LYS A 183 -7.67 3.02 20.40
N SER A 184 -7.24 4.21 20.79
CA SER A 184 -6.09 4.87 20.18
C SER A 184 -4.80 4.17 20.61
N HIS A 185 -3.90 3.92 19.67
CA HIS A 185 -2.59 3.31 19.92
C HIS A 185 -1.48 4.34 19.74
N LYS A 186 -0.44 4.25 20.58
CA LYS A 186 0.73 5.15 20.53
C LYS A 186 1.47 5.07 19.19
N ASP A 187 1.57 3.86 18.62
CA ASP A 187 2.25 3.63 17.36
C ASP A 187 1.25 3.70 16.20
N VAL A 188 1.29 4.83 15.49
CA VAL A 188 0.45 5.07 14.32
C VAL A 188 0.87 4.26 13.10
N HIS A 189 2.13 3.79 13.04
CA HIS A 189 2.70 3.01 11.93
C HIS A 189 2.68 1.50 12.20
N ARG A 190 1.95 1.06 13.22
CA ARG A 190 1.91 -0.35 13.63
C ARG A 190 1.41 -1.27 12.52
N PHE A 191 0.49 -0.82 11.68
CA PHE A 191 -0.11 -1.67 10.66
C PHE A 191 0.92 -2.07 9.60
N GLU A 192 1.75 -1.13 9.17
CA GLU A 192 2.80 -1.34 8.18
C GLU A 192 3.95 -2.17 8.75
N LYS A 193 4.29 -1.96 10.03
CA LYS A 193 5.24 -2.81 10.75
C LYS A 193 4.74 -4.25 10.79
N ILE A 194 3.47 -4.46 11.13
CA ILE A 194 2.84 -5.78 11.15
C ILE A 194 2.84 -6.40 9.75
N SER A 195 2.50 -5.62 8.72
CA SER A 195 2.56 -6.06 7.32
C SER A 195 3.94 -6.55 6.93
N ASN A 196 4.99 -5.79 7.25
CA ASN A 196 6.36 -6.16 6.97
C ASN A 196 6.76 -7.45 7.75
N ILE A 197 6.50 -7.50 9.06
CA ILE A 197 6.83 -8.67 9.91
C ILE A 197 6.17 -9.94 9.35
N ILE A 198 4.86 -9.91 9.10
CA ILE A 198 4.13 -11.09 8.63
C ILE A 198 4.56 -11.45 7.20
N LYS A 199 4.86 -10.47 6.33
CA LYS A 199 5.38 -10.75 5.00
C LYS A 199 6.73 -11.47 5.06
N GLN A 200 7.67 -11.00 5.89
CA GLN A 200 8.96 -11.67 6.07
C GLN A 200 8.80 -13.08 6.64
N PHE A 201 7.86 -13.27 7.58
CA PHE A 201 7.53 -14.58 8.09
C PHE A 201 6.95 -15.51 7.01
N LYS A 202 5.99 -15.03 6.20
CA LYS A 202 5.44 -15.78 5.05
C LYS A 202 6.52 -16.20 4.07
N LEU A 203 7.45 -15.30 3.73
CA LEU A 203 8.58 -15.60 2.85
C LEU A 203 9.49 -16.69 3.45
N SER A 204 9.70 -16.66 4.76
CA SER A 204 10.46 -17.69 5.48
C SER A 204 9.77 -19.05 5.46
N CYS A 205 8.44 -19.10 5.69
CA CYS A 205 7.66 -20.33 5.54
C CYS A 205 7.76 -20.91 4.12
N SER A 206 7.64 -20.06 3.08
CA SER A 206 7.73 -20.49 1.69
C SER A 206 9.10 -21.05 1.33
N LYS A 207 10.18 -20.46 1.85
CA LYS A 207 11.55 -21.00 1.71
C LYS A 207 11.70 -22.36 2.39
N ALA A 208 10.96 -22.61 3.48
CA ALA A 208 10.90 -23.90 4.15
C ALA A 208 9.92 -24.90 3.48
N GLY A 209 9.32 -24.57 2.34
CA GLY A 209 8.38 -25.44 1.62
C GLY A 209 6.97 -25.49 2.22
N ALA A 210 6.63 -24.57 3.13
CA ALA A 210 5.32 -24.51 3.79
C ALA A 210 4.56 -23.21 3.45
N ARG A 211 3.23 -23.25 3.57
CA ARG A 211 2.38 -22.05 3.44
C ARG A 211 1.91 -21.60 4.82
N PHE A 212 2.11 -20.33 5.12
CA PHE A 212 1.52 -19.70 6.30
C PHE A 212 -0.01 -19.73 6.21
N LYS A 213 -0.68 -20.26 7.25
CA LYS A 213 -2.15 -20.33 7.33
C LYS A 213 -2.71 -19.37 8.37
N SER A 214 -2.23 -19.47 9.61
CA SER A 214 -2.67 -18.63 10.71
C SER A 214 -1.57 -18.48 11.77
N MET A 215 -1.74 -17.52 12.67
CA MET A 215 -0.87 -17.28 13.82
C MET A 215 -1.72 -16.79 14.99
N THR A 216 -1.45 -17.31 16.18
CA THR A 216 -1.99 -16.80 17.44
C THR A 216 -0.85 -16.41 18.35
N VAL A 217 -0.86 -15.17 18.84
CA VAL A 217 0.13 -14.64 19.78
C VAL A 217 -0.60 -14.20 21.03
N MET A 218 -0.19 -14.69 22.20
CA MET A 218 -0.82 -14.36 23.48
C MET A 218 0.25 -13.97 24.49
N ASN A 219 -0.06 -12.97 25.32
CA ASN A 219 0.74 -12.62 26.49
C ASN A 219 -0.17 -12.14 27.63
N SER A 220 0.42 -11.58 28.68
CA SER A 220 -0.33 -11.09 29.85
C SER A 220 -1.23 -9.89 29.57
N ASN A 221 -1.09 -9.23 28.42
CA ASN A 221 -1.72 -7.95 28.10
C ASN A 221 -2.71 -8.04 26.93
N PHE A 222 -2.45 -8.90 25.95
CA PHE A 222 -3.31 -9.07 24.78
C PHE A 222 -3.17 -10.46 24.13
N SER A 223 -4.17 -10.78 23.32
CA SER A 223 -4.19 -11.88 22.36
C SER A 223 -4.37 -11.31 20.95
N ALA A 224 -3.54 -11.72 20.02
CA ALA A 224 -3.62 -11.39 18.60
C ALA A 224 -3.81 -12.65 17.77
N PHE A 225 -4.78 -12.60 16.85
CA PHE A 225 -5.13 -13.68 15.94
C PHE A 225 -4.97 -13.19 14.52
N VAL A 226 -4.17 -13.88 13.72
CA VAL A 226 -4.03 -13.64 12.28
C VAL A 226 -4.48 -14.90 11.56
N ASP A 227 -5.47 -14.80 10.67
CA ASP A 227 -5.98 -15.97 9.93
C ASP A 227 -6.37 -15.59 8.50
N GLU A 228 -6.38 -16.59 7.62
CA GLU A 228 -6.99 -16.45 6.30
C GLU A 228 -8.49 -16.19 6.45
N PHE A 229 -8.97 -15.13 5.81
CA PHE A 229 -10.34 -14.66 6.00
C PHE A 229 -11.20 -14.87 4.77
N THR A 230 -10.83 -14.24 3.65
CA THR A 230 -11.49 -14.46 2.36
C THR A 230 -10.54 -15.18 1.39
N SER A 231 -11.01 -15.46 0.18
CA SER A 231 -10.16 -15.98 -0.89
C SER A 231 -8.94 -15.09 -1.18
N SER A 232 -9.06 -13.79 -0.91
CA SER A 232 -8.06 -12.75 -1.23
C SER A 232 -7.58 -11.92 -0.03
N THR A 233 -7.97 -12.25 1.21
CA THR A 233 -7.57 -11.47 2.40
C THR A 233 -7.16 -12.31 3.61
N TYR A 234 -6.37 -11.71 4.48
CA TYR A 234 -6.18 -12.11 5.88
C TYR A 234 -6.89 -11.11 6.79
N ILE A 235 -7.27 -11.58 7.98
CA ILE A 235 -7.77 -10.74 9.06
C ILE A 235 -6.84 -10.87 10.27
N MET A 236 -6.62 -9.76 10.96
CA MET A 236 -6.03 -9.74 12.29
C MET A 236 -7.04 -9.19 13.29
N LEU A 237 -7.18 -9.84 14.44
CA LEU A 237 -7.96 -9.36 15.58
C LEU A 237 -7.05 -9.26 16.79
N ILE A 238 -7.16 -8.17 17.54
CA ILE A 238 -6.48 -7.96 18.80
C ILE A 238 -7.55 -7.79 19.89
N SER A 239 -7.39 -8.50 21.01
CA SER A 239 -8.18 -8.29 22.20
C SER A 239 -7.32 -8.33 23.46
N SER A 240 -7.54 -7.36 24.34
CA SER A 240 -6.99 -7.28 25.70
C SER A 240 -7.88 -7.97 26.73
N ASP A 241 -9.11 -8.33 26.38
CA ASP A 241 -9.98 -9.08 27.27
C ASP A 241 -9.62 -10.56 27.29
N LYS A 242 -9.20 -11.03 28.47
CA LYS A 242 -8.81 -12.42 28.73
C LYS A 242 -10.01 -13.35 28.88
N SER A 243 -11.22 -12.81 29.04
CA SER A 243 -12.45 -13.59 29.12
C SER A 243 -12.81 -14.21 27.76
N ILE A 244 -12.35 -13.58 26.67
CA ILE A 244 -12.62 -14.02 25.30
C ILE A 244 -11.79 -15.26 24.99
N LEU A 245 -12.48 -16.39 24.86
CA LEU A 245 -11.85 -17.65 24.50
C LEU A 245 -11.38 -17.62 23.04
N PRO A 246 -10.13 -18.04 22.74
CA PRO A 246 -9.61 -18.15 21.37
C PRO A 246 -10.52 -18.88 20.40
N ALA A 247 -11.22 -19.92 20.87
CA ALA A 247 -12.16 -20.70 20.08
C ALA A 247 -13.39 -19.88 19.62
N LEU A 248 -13.86 -18.95 20.46
CA LEU A 248 -14.97 -18.05 20.09
C LEU A 248 -14.53 -17.07 19.01
N THR A 249 -13.32 -16.51 19.14
CA THR A 249 -12.76 -15.63 18.11
C THR A 249 -12.63 -16.36 16.77
N GLN A 250 -12.10 -17.58 16.76
CA GLN A 250 -12.00 -18.39 15.54
C GLN A 250 -13.37 -18.72 14.94
N MET A 251 -14.35 -19.06 15.77
CA MET A 251 -15.73 -19.30 15.32
C MET A 251 -16.36 -18.05 14.70
N ASN A 252 -16.17 -16.88 15.31
CA ASN A 252 -16.65 -15.61 14.78
C ASN A 252 -15.99 -15.26 13.44
N ILE A 253 -14.67 -15.47 13.31
CA ILE A 253 -13.96 -15.31 12.04
C ILE A 253 -14.58 -16.21 10.98
N GLU A 254 -14.77 -17.50 11.27
CA GLU A 254 -15.32 -18.48 10.31
C GLU A 254 -16.74 -18.11 9.84
N LEU A 255 -17.61 -17.71 10.77
CA LEU A 255 -18.98 -17.28 10.45
C LEU A 255 -19.01 -16.01 9.58
N ALA A 256 -18.05 -15.09 9.77
CA ALA A 256 -17.98 -13.85 9.02
C ALA A 256 -17.39 -14.00 7.60
N LYS A 257 -16.64 -15.07 7.32
CA LYS A 257 -15.94 -15.26 6.03
C LYS A 257 -16.84 -15.08 4.82
N LYS A 258 -18.00 -15.76 4.80
CA LYS A 258 -18.92 -15.72 3.66
C LYS A 258 -19.48 -14.31 3.41
N HIS A 259 -19.75 -13.56 4.47
CA HIS A 259 -20.24 -12.19 4.37
C HIS A 259 -19.17 -11.26 3.78
N PHE A 260 -17.95 -11.31 4.32
CA PHE A 260 -16.84 -10.48 3.84
C PHE A 260 -16.33 -10.89 2.46
N GLU A 261 -16.43 -12.17 2.08
CA GLU A 261 -16.15 -12.61 0.70
C GLU A 261 -17.06 -11.88 -0.30
N GLY A 262 -18.34 -11.69 0.03
CA GLY A 262 -19.28 -10.92 -0.78
C GLY A 262 -18.93 -9.44 -0.85
N ILE A 263 -18.60 -8.83 0.29
CA ILE A 263 -18.22 -7.40 0.36
C ILE A 263 -16.94 -7.15 -0.43
N VAL A 264 -15.88 -7.94 -0.22
CA VAL A 264 -14.60 -7.76 -0.92
C VAL A 264 -14.78 -7.86 -2.42
N LYS A 265 -15.57 -8.83 -2.91
CA LYS A 265 -15.89 -8.96 -4.35
C LYS A 265 -16.67 -7.77 -4.89
N ALA A 266 -17.64 -7.25 -4.13
CA ALA A 266 -18.41 -6.09 -4.54
C ALA A 266 -17.56 -4.80 -4.53
N SER A 267 -16.65 -4.67 -3.57
CA SER A 267 -15.69 -3.56 -3.49
C SER A 267 -14.66 -3.56 -4.62
N THR A 268 -14.48 -4.67 -5.34
CA THR A 268 -13.51 -4.76 -6.45
C THR A 268 -14.17 -4.92 -7.82
N ALA A 269 -15.51 -4.87 -7.90
CA ALA A 269 -16.23 -4.82 -9.15
C ALA A 269 -16.12 -3.38 -9.70
N VAL A 270 -15.41 -3.22 -10.81
CA VAL A 270 -15.36 -1.95 -11.55
C VAL A 270 -16.75 -1.73 -12.16
N SER A 271 -17.36 -0.58 -11.86
CA SER A 271 -18.59 -0.11 -12.52
C SER A 271 -18.34 0.23 -13.98
#